data_AF-A0A4Q3RWQ2-F1
#
_entry.id   AF-A0A4Q3RWQ2-F1
#
_cell.length_a   1.000
_cell.length_b   1.000
_cell.length_c   1.000
_cell.angle_alpha   90.00
_cell.angle_beta   90.00
_cell.angle_gamma   90.00
#
_symmetry.space_group_name_H-M   'P 1'
#
loop_
_entity.id
_entity.type
_entity.pdbx_description
1 polymer ?
#
loop_
_entity_poly.entity_id
_entity_poly.type
_entity_poly.pdbx_seq_one_letter_code
_entity_poly.pdbx_strand_id
1 'polypeptide(L)'
;MSKEYKNPGVYVEEIPGFPSIQATETSVPAFIGCTQKAQQYEVGDLLFTPTRISSMVEFEYLFGTLVHDALTVTMDDVVDILPAGPVLTGRKISARPD
;
A
#
# COMPACT_ATOMS: atom_id res chain seq x y z
N MET A 1 21.02 -20.83 -26.87
CA MET A 1 22.30 -21.47 -27.25
C MET A 1 22.35 -22.83 -26.57
N SER A 2 22.10 -23.90 -27.31
CA SER A 2 22.00 -25.26 -26.77
C SER A 2 23.39 -25.77 -26.38
N LYS A 3 23.53 -26.27 -25.15
CA LYS A 3 24.75 -26.96 -24.69
C LYS A 3 24.72 -28.40 -25.22
N GLU A 4 25.76 -28.79 -25.93
CA GLU A 4 25.96 -30.18 -26.35
C GLU A 4 26.69 -30.96 -25.25
N TYR A 5 26.06 -32.00 -24.73
CA TYR A 5 26.65 -32.91 -23.75
C TYR A 5 27.52 -33.93 -24.47
N LYS A 6 28.82 -33.94 -24.15
CA LYS A 6 29.82 -34.74 -24.88
C LYS A 6 29.95 -36.18 -24.41
N ASN A 7 29.39 -36.54 -23.25
CA ASN A 7 29.53 -37.87 -22.67
C ASN A 7 28.15 -38.49 -22.38
N PRO A 8 27.96 -39.80 -22.60
CA PRO A 8 26.71 -40.48 -22.26
C PRO A 8 26.53 -40.53 -20.75
N GLY A 9 25.41 -40.00 -20.27
CA GLY A 9 25.05 -39.91 -18.85
C GLY A 9 23.71 -39.19 -18.67
N VAL A 10 23.14 -39.26 -17.46
CA VAL A 10 21.95 -38.48 -17.10
C VAL A 10 22.42 -37.14 -16.54
N TYR A 11 21.96 -36.04 -17.15
CA TYR A 11 22.25 -34.68 -16.71
C TYR A 11 20.96 -34.01 -16.24
N VAL A 12 21.00 -33.39 -15.06
CA VAL A 12 19.91 -32.56 -14.53
C VAL A 12 20.38 -31.11 -14.60
N GLU A 13 19.66 -30.29 -15.37
CA GLU A 13 19.84 -28.85 -15.38
C GLU A 13 18.72 -28.19 -14.57
N GLU A 14 19.08 -27.48 -13.50
CA GLU A 14 18.18 -26.53 -12.87
C GLU A 14 18.26 -25.21 -13.64
N ILE A 15 17.26 -24.96 -14.48
CA ILE A 15 16.98 -23.60 -14.94
C ILE A 15 16.32 -22.91 -13.75
N PRO A 16 16.86 -21.80 -13.20
CA PRO A 16 16.18 -21.05 -12.15
C PRO A 16 14.90 -20.46 -12.74
N GLY A 17 13.80 -21.20 -12.64
CA GLY A 17 12.48 -20.68 -12.85
C GLY A 17 12.21 -19.70 -11.72
N PHE A 18 12.01 -18.42 -12.05
CA PHE A 18 11.40 -17.51 -11.09
C PHE A 18 10.13 -18.19 -10.56
N PRO A 19 9.92 -18.27 -9.23
CA PRO A 19 8.68 -18.82 -8.68
C PRO A 19 7.54 -17.90 -9.10
N SER A 20 6.95 -18.20 -10.25
CA SER A 20 5.78 -17.50 -10.74
C SER A 20 4.63 -18.04 -9.91
N ILE A 21 3.98 -17.16 -9.15
CA ILE A 21 2.79 -17.51 -8.37
C ILE A 21 1.73 -17.96 -9.38
N GLN A 22 1.61 -19.27 -9.55
CA GLN A 22 0.61 -19.86 -10.41
C GLN A 22 -0.72 -19.77 -9.67
N ALA A 23 -1.65 -18.94 -10.17
CA ALA A 23 -2.98 -18.81 -9.61
C ALA A 23 -3.65 -20.18 -9.60
N THR A 24 -3.87 -20.75 -8.42
CA THR A 24 -4.69 -21.94 -8.25
C THR A 24 -6.14 -21.49 -8.28
N GLU A 25 -6.94 -22.01 -9.21
CA GLU A 25 -8.30 -21.51 -9.53
C GLU A 25 -9.30 -21.59 -8.34
N THR A 26 -8.92 -22.22 -7.24
CA THR A 26 -9.77 -22.42 -6.05
C THR A 26 -9.63 -21.35 -4.95
N SER A 27 -8.79 -20.32 -5.15
CA SER A 27 -8.53 -19.31 -4.11
C SER A 27 -8.97 -17.90 -4.53
N VAL A 28 -10.29 -17.68 -4.66
CA VAL A 28 -10.84 -16.32 -4.78
C VAL A 28 -11.14 -15.78 -3.37
N PRO A 29 -10.32 -14.87 -2.81
CA PRO A 29 -10.56 -14.31 -1.49
C PRO A 29 -11.73 -13.31 -1.50
N ALA A 30 -12.40 -13.18 -0.36
CA ALA A 30 -13.35 -12.10 -0.09
C ALA A 30 -12.81 -11.23 1.04
N PHE A 31 -12.79 -9.91 0.81
CA PHE A 31 -12.33 -8.93 1.78
C PHE A 31 -13.54 -8.18 2.36
N ILE A 32 -13.60 -8.07 3.69
CA ILE A 32 -14.67 -7.35 4.40
C ILE A 32 -13.98 -6.26 5.23
N GLY A 33 -14.32 -5.00 4.99
CA GLY A 33 -13.71 -3.86 5.67
C GLY A 33 -14.29 -2.53 5.23
N CYS A 34 -13.72 -1.44 5.78
CA CYS A 34 -14.07 -0.08 5.41
C CYS A 34 -13.22 0.37 4.21
N THR A 35 -13.88 0.88 3.18
CA THR A 35 -13.23 1.47 2.00
C THR A 35 -13.36 2.99 2.03
N GLN A 36 -12.51 3.70 1.29
CA GLN A 36 -12.57 5.16 1.20
C GLN A 36 -13.88 5.64 0.55
N LYS A 37 -14.34 4.90 -0.46
CA LYS A 37 -15.63 5.11 -1.12
C LYS A 37 -16.27 3.78 -1.52
N ALA A 38 -17.52 3.82 -1.94
CA ALA A 38 -18.26 2.68 -2.45
C ALA A 38 -19.17 3.20 -3.57
N GLN A 39 -18.59 3.48 -4.76
CA GLN A 39 -19.30 4.10 -5.88
C GLN A 39 -18.88 3.50 -7.22
N GLN A 40 -19.85 3.00 -7.99
CA GLN A 40 -19.68 2.68 -9.40
C GLN A 40 -20.29 3.77 -10.30
N TYR A 41 -21.55 4.11 -10.05
CA TYR A 41 -22.31 5.14 -10.77
C TYR A 41 -22.75 6.25 -9.81
N GLU A 42 -23.31 5.87 -8.66
CA GLU A 42 -23.83 6.79 -7.64
C GLU A 42 -23.14 6.57 -6.30
N VAL A 43 -23.07 7.62 -5.48
CA VAL A 43 -22.42 7.52 -4.17
C VAL A 43 -23.17 6.51 -3.29
N GLY A 44 -22.50 5.43 -2.91
CA GLY A 44 -23.02 4.41 -2.00
C GLY A 44 -23.71 3.22 -2.68
N ASP A 45 -23.71 3.15 -4.01
CA ASP A 45 -24.34 2.03 -4.75
C ASP A 45 -23.67 0.66 -4.50
N LEU A 46 -22.40 0.65 -4.09
CA LEU A 46 -21.67 -0.57 -3.73
C LEU A 46 -21.75 -0.93 -2.24
N LEU A 47 -22.51 -0.19 -1.43
CA LEU A 47 -22.67 -0.51 -0.01
C LEU A 47 -23.40 -1.85 0.17
N PHE A 48 -22.83 -2.73 1.00
CA PHE A 48 -23.34 -4.08 1.28
C PHE A 48 -23.54 -4.97 0.05
N THR A 49 -22.97 -4.59 -1.09
CA THR A 49 -23.05 -5.37 -2.33
C THR A 49 -21.69 -6.02 -2.58
N PRO A 50 -21.60 -7.36 -2.62
CA PRO A 50 -20.34 -8.03 -2.92
C PRO A 50 -19.96 -7.78 -4.38
N THR A 51 -18.90 -7.02 -4.61
CA THR A 51 -18.41 -6.68 -5.95
C THR A 51 -17.16 -7.50 -6.27
N ARG A 52 -17.22 -8.24 -7.38
CA ARG A 52 -16.04 -8.95 -7.90
C ARG A 52 -15.09 -7.93 -8.51
N ILE A 53 -13.83 -7.97 -8.07
CA ILE A 53 -12.73 -7.19 -8.63
C ILE A 53 -11.70 -8.13 -9.27
N SER A 54 -11.12 -7.69 -10.38
CA SER A 54 -10.15 -8.45 -11.17
C SER A 54 -8.75 -7.83 -11.15
N SER A 55 -8.64 -6.55 -10.76
CA SER A 55 -7.38 -5.82 -10.72
C SER A 55 -7.37 -4.74 -9.64
N MET A 56 -6.18 -4.27 -9.29
CA MET A 56 -6.02 -3.17 -8.35
C MET A 56 -6.58 -1.85 -8.90
N VAL A 57 -6.45 -1.61 -10.21
CA VAL A 57 -6.99 -0.40 -10.85
C VAL A 57 -8.52 -0.35 -10.74
N GLU A 58 -9.19 -1.50 -10.91
CA GLU A 58 -10.63 -1.62 -10.72
C GLU A 58 -11.02 -1.36 -9.25
N PHE A 59 -10.26 -1.90 -8.31
CA PHE A 59 -10.45 -1.62 -6.88
C PHE A 59 -10.35 -0.11 -6.58
N GLU A 60 -9.31 0.57 -7.08
CA GLU A 60 -9.11 2.00 -6.86
C GLU A 60 -10.25 2.84 -7.48
N TYR A 61 -10.73 2.43 -8.64
CA TYR A 61 -11.86 3.08 -9.30
C TYR A 61 -13.15 2.99 -8.47
N LEU A 62 -13.48 1.81 -7.94
CA LEU A 62 -14.73 1.54 -7.23
C LEU A 62 -14.69 1.94 -5.74
N PHE A 63 -13.59 1.63 -5.07
CA PHE A 63 -13.43 1.69 -3.61
C PHE A 63 -12.46 2.76 -3.12
N GLY A 64 -11.69 3.37 -4.04
CA GLY A 64 -10.68 4.38 -3.72
C GLY A 64 -9.35 3.76 -3.32
N THR A 65 -8.46 4.60 -2.81
CA THR A 65 -7.13 4.19 -2.36
C THR A 65 -7.14 4.10 -0.83
N LEU A 66 -6.12 4.66 -0.19
CA LEU A 66 -5.99 4.68 1.26
C LEU A 66 -6.74 5.88 1.82
N VAL A 67 -7.50 5.66 2.88
CA VAL A 67 -7.91 6.74 3.77
C VAL A 67 -6.64 7.24 4.46
N HIS A 68 -6.24 8.47 4.20
CA HIS A 68 -5.15 9.11 4.92
C HIS A 68 -5.67 9.51 6.29
N ASP A 69 -5.09 8.94 7.33
CA ASP A 69 -5.30 9.44 8.68
C ASP A 69 -4.66 10.83 8.75
N ALA A 70 -5.45 11.85 9.03
CA ALA A 70 -4.93 13.20 9.15
C ALA A 70 -4.10 13.27 10.43
N LEU A 71 -2.79 13.51 10.28
CA LEU A 71 -1.89 13.74 11.40
C LEU A 71 -1.75 15.25 11.61
N THR A 72 -2.39 15.78 12.64
CA THR A 72 -2.22 17.18 13.02
C THR A 72 -0.93 17.33 13.83
N VAL A 73 0.05 18.05 13.29
CA VAL A 73 1.32 18.38 13.97
C VAL A 73 1.28 19.84 14.41
N THR A 74 1.46 20.06 15.71
CA THR A 74 1.55 21.39 16.33
C THR A 74 2.94 21.62 16.88
N MET A 75 3.45 22.84 16.71
CA MET A 75 4.76 23.28 17.19
C MET A 75 4.59 24.52 18.07
N ASP A 76 4.90 24.37 19.35
CA ASP A 76 4.95 25.47 20.31
C ASP A 76 6.42 25.86 20.52
N ASP A 77 6.85 26.96 19.89
CA ASP A 77 8.20 27.53 20.06
C ASP A 77 8.16 28.65 21.11
N VAL A 78 9.09 28.59 22.08
CA VAL A 78 9.35 29.63 23.06
C VAL A 78 10.62 30.36 22.63
N VAL A 79 10.46 31.60 22.18
CA VAL A 79 11.56 32.48 21.76
C VAL A 79 11.75 33.55 22.82
N ASP A 80 12.94 33.58 23.41
CA ASP A 80 13.36 34.69 24.25
C ASP A 80 14.11 35.72 23.41
N ILE A 81 13.74 36.99 23.58
CA ILE A 81 14.41 38.09 22.91
C ILE A 81 15.47 38.64 23.86
N LEU A 82 16.72 38.26 23.62
CA LEU A 82 17.88 38.72 24.39
C LEU A 82 18.61 39.85 23.64
N PRO A 83 19.41 40.67 24.34
CA PRO A 83 20.17 41.76 23.71
C PRO A 83 21.17 41.30 22.65
N ALA A 84 21.54 40.01 22.62
CA ALA A 84 22.39 39.40 21.60
C ALA A 84 21.60 38.88 20.37
N GLY A 85 20.27 38.98 20.37
CA GLY A 85 19.37 38.48 19.35
C GLY A 85 18.30 37.53 19.90
N PRO A 86 17.30 37.16 19.08
CA PRO A 86 16.29 36.17 19.45
C PRO A 86 16.91 34.79 19.58
N VAL A 87 16.65 34.11 20.70
CA VAL A 87 17.11 32.76 20.99
C VAL A 87 15.90 31.86 21.23
N LEU A 88 15.89 30.68 20.61
CA LEU A 88 14.90 29.64 20.88
C LEU A 88 15.26 28.96 22.20
N THR A 89 14.46 29.20 23.24
CA THR A 89 14.68 28.66 24.59
C THR A 89 13.89 27.37 24.82
N GLY A 90 12.82 27.15 24.06
CA GLY A 90 12.04 25.92 24.12
C GLY A 90 11.34 25.61 22.82
N ARG A 91 11.19 24.33 22.50
CA ARG A 91 10.36 23.83 21.40
C ARG A 91 9.62 22.60 21.88
N LYS A 92 8.30 22.64 21.83
CA LYS A 92 7.44 21.48 22.09
C LYS A 92 6.71 21.12 20.81
N ILE A 93 6.97 19.92 20.32
CA ILE A 93 6.29 19.36 19.15
C ILE A 93 5.27 18.36 19.67
N SER A 94 4.02 18.50 19.26
CA SER A 94 2.99 17.51 19.57
C SER A 94 2.26 17.08 18.30
N ALA A 95 2.07 15.78 18.15
CA ALA A 95 1.36 15.19 17.03
C ALA A 95 0.14 14.45 17.58
N ARG A 96 -1.03 14.68 16.97
CA ARG A 96 -2.26 13.95 17.29
C ARG A 96 -2.83 13.37 16.00
N PRO A 97 -3.22 12.07 15.99
CA PRO A 97 -4.16 11.59 14.99
C PRO A 97 -5.50 12.30 15.24
N ASP A 98 -6.16 12.75 14.18
CA ASP A 98 -7.48 13.39 14.26
C ASP A 98 -8.57 12.42 14.75
#